data_AF-A0A0E9M0I5-F1
#
_entry.id   AF-A0A0E9M0I5-F1
#
_cell.length_a   1.000
_cell.length_b   1.000
_cell.length_c   1.000
_cell.angle_alpha   90.00
_cell.angle_beta   90.00
_cell.angle_gamma   90.00
#
_symmetry.space_group_name_H-M   'P 1'
#
loop_
_entity.id
_entity.type
_entity.pdbx_description
1 polymer ?
#
loop_
_entity_poly.entity_id
_entity_poly.type
_entity_poly.pdbx_seq_one_letter_code
_entity_poly.pdbx_strand_id
1 'polypeptide(L)'
;MDTITNVLYWLTTGLLVPVVVLLLIFFARALLLGGSFYGQFIQRNKIQSVVKAGLKIKGVAGFSVADFKEEKHNEWIATMASMFESKSSQAMLNHLIGEYEIIADKELGKSKTLTKLGPMLGLMGTLIPMGPALVGLATGDVASMASNMQVAFATTVIGVFIGAVGFITLQVKQRWYADDMNTLEFIAASFEEIRAERKINHAVPCADAKKQELVYETK
;
A
#
# COMPACT_ATOMS: atom_id res chain seq x y z
N MET A 1 -8.71 43.37 25.19
CA MET A 1 -8.29 41.94 25.17
C MET A 1 -9.48 41.02 24.97
N ASP A 2 -10.65 41.32 25.55
CA ASP A 2 -11.84 40.46 25.50
C ASP A 2 -12.39 40.18 24.09
N THR A 3 -12.28 41.12 23.15
CA THR A 3 -12.69 40.91 21.75
C THR A 3 -11.86 39.83 21.06
N ILE A 4 -10.55 39.82 21.25
CA ILE A 4 -9.65 38.81 20.66
C ILE A 4 -9.93 37.43 21.29
N THR A 5 -10.06 37.39 22.61
CA THR A 5 -10.36 36.15 23.34
C THR A 5 -11.72 35.57 22.96
N ASN A 6 -12.75 36.41 22.81
CA ASN A 6 -14.10 35.99 22.41
C ASN A 6 -14.13 35.48 20.95
N VAL A 7 -13.40 36.13 20.05
CA VAL A 7 -13.26 35.65 18.66
C VAL A 7 -12.54 34.31 18.62
N LEU A 8 -11.45 34.15 19.38
CA LEU A 8 -10.71 32.90 19.46
C LEU A 8 -11.55 31.76 20.05
N TYR A 9 -12.34 32.05 21.09
CA TYR A 9 -13.27 31.10 21.69
C TYR A 9 -14.30 30.62 20.66
N TRP A 10 -14.94 31.55 19.95
CA TRP A 10 -15.93 31.24 18.91
C TRP A 10 -15.35 30.44 17.75
N LEU A 11 -14.14 30.78 17.30
CA LEU A 11 -13.45 30.04 16.26
C LEU A 11 -13.14 28.60 16.71
N THR A 12 -12.67 28.45 17.94
CA THR A 12 -12.27 27.13 18.47
C THR A 12 -13.49 26.24 18.72
N THR A 13 -14.53 26.75 19.38
CA THR A 13 -15.77 25.99 19.62
C THR A 13 -16.56 25.75 18.33
N GLY A 14 -16.55 26.69 17.39
CA GLY A 14 -17.14 26.50 16.06
C GLY A 14 -16.48 25.37 15.27
N LEU A 15 -15.18 25.12 15.50
CA LEU A 15 -14.43 24.03 14.87
C LEU A 15 -14.73 22.65 15.49
N LEU A 16 -15.42 22.57 16.64
CA LEU A 16 -15.75 21.29 17.27
C LEU A 16 -16.61 20.41 16.35
N VAL A 17 -17.70 20.98 15.82
CA VAL A 17 -18.66 20.26 14.97
C VAL A 17 -17.98 19.67 13.72
N PRO A 18 -17.24 20.44 12.90
CA PRO A 18 -16.58 19.87 11.72
C PRO A 18 -15.50 18.84 12.08
N VAL A 19 -14.78 19.00 13.20
CA VAL A 19 -13.80 18.00 13.66
C VAL A 19 -14.48 16.68 14.01
N VAL A 20 -15.58 16.73 14.76
CA VAL A 20 -16.34 15.51 15.12
C VAL A 20 -16.91 14.83 13.88
N VAL A 21 -17.45 15.60 12.92
CA VAL A 21 -17.97 15.04 11.66
C VAL A 21 -16.86 14.36 10.84
N LEU A 22 -15.70 15.02 10.69
CA LEU A 22 -14.55 14.43 10.00
C LEU A 22 -14.05 13.16 10.72
N LEU A 23 -13.99 13.17 12.04
CA LEU A 23 -13.59 12.03 12.86
C LEU A 23 -14.55 10.83 12.65
N LEU A 24 -15.86 11.07 12.59
CA LEU A 24 -16.84 10.01 12.30
C LEU A 24 -16.69 9.46 10.86
N ILE A 25 -16.43 10.32 9.87
CA ILE A 25 -16.15 9.88 8.49
C ILE A 25 -14.89 9.01 8.44
N PHE A 26 -13.84 9.41 9.15
CA PHE A 26 -12.59 8.64 9.24
C PHE A 26 -12.79 7.32 9.98
N PHE A 27 -13.64 7.29 11.01
CA PHE A 27 -14.01 6.08 11.71
C PHE A 27 -14.72 5.08 10.80
N ALA A 28 -15.73 5.53 10.04
CA ALA A 28 -16.40 4.69 9.05
C ALA A 28 -15.41 4.15 8.00
N ARG A 29 -14.50 5.00 7.50
CA ARG A 29 -13.43 4.56 6.58
C ARG A 29 -12.49 3.54 7.21
N ALA A 30 -12.11 3.70 8.48
CA ALA A 30 -11.27 2.74 9.19
C ALA A 30 -11.96 1.38 9.32
N LEU A 31 -13.26 1.34 9.62
CA LEU A 31 -14.04 0.10 9.69
C LEU A 31 -14.12 -0.60 8.32
N LEU A 32 -14.42 0.15 7.25
CA LEU A 32 -14.45 -0.39 5.89
C LEU A 32 -13.07 -0.93 5.45
N LEU A 33 -12.00 -0.22 5.81
CA LEU A 33 -10.65 -0.64 5.50
C LEU A 33 -10.25 -1.90 6.30
N GLY A 34 -10.60 -1.98 7.58
CA GLY A 34 -10.40 -3.17 8.40
C GLY A 34 -11.19 -4.39 7.87
N GLY A 35 -12.44 -4.18 7.46
CA GLY A 35 -13.30 -5.22 6.87
C GLY A 35 -12.79 -5.72 5.52
N SER A 36 -12.44 -4.82 4.61
CA SER A 36 -11.88 -5.19 3.29
C SER A 36 -10.50 -5.85 3.41
N PHE A 37 -9.70 -5.44 4.39
CA PHE A 37 -8.42 -6.07 4.70
C PHE A 37 -8.56 -7.53 5.11
N TYR A 38 -9.58 -7.88 5.89
CA TYR A 38 -9.81 -9.28 6.29
C TYR A 38 -10.06 -10.20 5.08
N GLY A 39 -10.86 -9.74 4.11
CA GLY A 39 -11.09 -10.46 2.86
C GLY A 39 -9.83 -10.60 2.00
N GLN A 40 -9.08 -9.51 1.86
CA GLN A 40 -7.81 -9.50 1.11
C GLN A 40 -6.75 -10.39 1.78
N PHE A 41 -6.68 -10.42 3.11
CA PHE A 41 -5.71 -11.23 3.86
C PHE A 41 -5.88 -12.73 3.59
N ILE A 42 -7.12 -13.22 3.57
CA ILE A 42 -7.41 -14.65 3.32
C ILE A 42 -7.14 -15.01 1.86
N GLN A 43 -7.64 -14.21 0.92
CA GLN A 43 -7.50 -14.47 -0.52
C GLN A 43 -6.02 -14.43 -0.96
N ARG A 44 -5.26 -13.47 -0.44
CA ARG A 44 -3.86 -13.27 -0.79
C ARG A 44 -2.95 -14.40 -0.32
N ASN A 45 -3.11 -14.93 0.90
CA ASN A 45 -2.29 -16.03 1.39
C ASN A 45 -2.43 -17.30 0.51
N LYS A 46 -3.63 -17.54 -0.03
CA LYS A 46 -3.90 -18.64 -0.94
C LYS A 46 -3.28 -18.43 -2.32
N ILE A 47 -3.36 -17.22 -2.88
CA ILE A 47 -2.82 -16.92 -4.22
C ILE A 47 -1.29 -16.87 -4.23
N GLN A 48 -0.68 -16.22 -3.22
CA GLN A 48 0.78 -16.10 -3.12
C GLN A 48 1.45 -17.46 -2.99
N SER A 49 0.87 -18.40 -2.22
CA SER A 49 1.42 -19.74 -2.10
C SER A 49 1.34 -20.53 -3.42
N VAL A 50 0.25 -20.39 -4.17
CA VAL A 50 0.10 -21.06 -5.48
C VAL A 50 1.06 -20.47 -6.52
N VAL A 51 1.18 -19.15 -6.60
CA VAL A 51 2.06 -18.50 -7.58
C VAL A 51 3.53 -18.74 -7.25
N LYS A 52 3.95 -18.63 -5.99
CA LYS A 52 5.33 -18.93 -5.58
C LYS A 52 5.68 -20.41 -5.71
N ALA A 53 4.75 -21.32 -5.42
CA ALA A 53 4.96 -22.75 -5.65
C ALA A 53 5.09 -23.03 -7.15
N GLY A 54 4.24 -22.44 -7.99
CA GLY A 54 4.33 -22.56 -9.44
C GLY A 54 5.67 -22.04 -9.99
N LEU A 55 6.10 -20.85 -9.57
CA LEU A 55 7.38 -20.25 -10.00
C LEU A 55 8.58 -21.12 -9.62
N LYS A 56 8.56 -21.76 -8.45
CA LYS A 56 9.59 -22.72 -8.03
C LYS A 56 9.59 -24.02 -8.82
N ILE A 57 8.41 -24.51 -9.22
CA ILE A 57 8.26 -25.84 -9.84
C ILE A 57 8.45 -25.79 -11.35
N LYS A 58 7.91 -24.77 -12.04
CA LYS A 58 7.97 -24.66 -13.52
C LYS A 58 9.08 -23.75 -14.03
N GLY A 59 9.67 -22.91 -13.18
CA GLY A 59 10.59 -21.84 -13.57
C GLY A 59 9.89 -20.73 -14.39
N VAL A 60 10.57 -19.59 -14.54
CA VAL A 60 10.04 -18.41 -15.26
C VAL A 60 9.72 -18.75 -16.73
N ALA A 61 10.45 -19.68 -17.34
CA ALA A 61 10.25 -20.07 -18.74
C ALA A 61 8.98 -20.92 -19.00
N GLY A 62 8.43 -21.59 -17.98
CA GLY A 62 7.23 -22.43 -18.09
C GLY A 62 5.93 -21.79 -17.59
N PHE A 63 6.00 -20.54 -17.10
CA PHE A 63 4.85 -19.79 -16.59
C PHE A 63 4.10 -19.12 -17.75
N SER A 64 2.78 -19.29 -17.81
CA SER A 64 1.93 -18.71 -18.87
C SER A 64 0.82 -17.86 -18.27
N VAL A 65 0.43 -16.81 -19.01
CA VAL A 65 -0.68 -15.88 -18.68
C VAL A 65 -2.00 -16.64 -18.42
N ALA A 66 -2.15 -17.85 -18.96
CA ALA A 66 -3.31 -18.71 -18.76
C ALA A 66 -3.49 -19.23 -17.32
N ASP A 67 -2.42 -19.29 -16.52
CA ASP A 67 -2.49 -19.71 -15.11
C ASP A 67 -3.11 -18.61 -14.21
N PHE A 68 -3.35 -17.41 -14.74
CA PHE A 68 -3.86 -16.23 -14.03
C PHE A 68 -5.34 -15.90 -14.32
N LYS A 69 -6.04 -16.79 -15.03
CA LYS A 69 -7.34 -16.51 -15.67
C LYS A 69 -8.50 -16.20 -14.70
N GLU A 70 -8.37 -16.53 -13.41
CA GLU A 70 -9.49 -16.42 -12.46
C GLU A 70 -9.51 -15.15 -11.59
N GLU A 71 -8.44 -14.36 -11.52
CA GLU A 71 -8.38 -13.25 -10.54
C GLU A 71 -7.93 -11.91 -11.17
N LYS A 72 -8.80 -11.34 -12.02
CA LYS A 72 -8.68 -10.00 -12.63
C LYS A 72 -8.59 -8.83 -11.63
N HIS A 73 -8.76 -9.07 -10.34
CA HIS A 73 -8.85 -8.01 -9.33
C HIS A 73 -7.53 -7.65 -8.63
N ASN A 74 -6.44 -8.38 -8.90
CA ASN A 74 -5.13 -8.08 -8.32
C ASN A 74 -4.23 -7.39 -9.36
N GLU A 75 -3.92 -6.12 -9.12
CA GLU A 75 -3.07 -5.30 -10.01
C GLU A 75 -1.69 -5.93 -10.23
N TRP A 76 -1.14 -6.65 -9.24
CA TRP A 76 0.09 -7.44 -9.37
C TRP A 76 0.02 -8.53 -10.46
N ILE A 77 -1.12 -9.21 -10.58
CA ILE A 77 -1.34 -10.27 -11.58
C ILE A 77 -1.42 -9.66 -12.98
N ALA A 78 -2.03 -8.48 -13.11
CA ALA A 78 -2.10 -7.76 -14.38
C ALA A 78 -0.71 -7.29 -14.83
N THR A 79 0.11 -6.77 -13.91
CA THR A 79 1.51 -6.41 -14.17
C THR A 79 2.34 -7.64 -14.55
N MET A 80 2.19 -8.78 -13.86
CA MET A 80 2.88 -10.00 -14.27
C MET A 80 2.44 -10.46 -15.67
N ALA A 81 1.13 -10.49 -15.94
CA ALA A 81 0.60 -10.91 -17.24
C ALA A 81 1.17 -10.07 -18.39
N SER A 82 1.24 -8.74 -18.22
CA SER A 82 1.82 -7.85 -19.22
C SER A 82 3.33 -8.03 -19.37
N MET A 83 4.10 -8.34 -18.30
CA MET A 83 5.53 -8.70 -18.42
C MET A 83 5.76 -9.95 -19.28
N PHE A 84 4.93 -10.98 -19.11
CA PHE A 84 5.05 -12.24 -19.87
C PHE A 84 4.62 -12.11 -21.33
N GLU A 85 3.66 -11.21 -21.61
CA GLU A 85 3.20 -10.89 -22.96
C GLU A 85 4.18 -9.96 -23.70
N SER A 86 4.76 -8.98 -23.00
CA SER A 86 5.66 -7.96 -23.55
C SER A 86 7.14 -8.39 -23.55
N LYS A 87 7.43 -9.60 -24.05
CA LYS A 87 8.76 -10.27 -24.07
C LYS A 87 9.97 -9.48 -24.66
N SER A 88 9.90 -8.17 -24.89
CA SER A 88 10.68 -7.47 -25.92
C SER A 88 11.63 -6.34 -25.48
N SER A 89 11.54 -5.71 -24.30
CA SER A 89 12.51 -4.65 -23.94
C SER A 89 12.73 -4.43 -22.44
N GLN A 90 14.00 -4.33 -22.02
CA GLN A 90 14.42 -4.04 -20.63
C GLN A 90 13.82 -2.72 -20.11
N ALA A 91 13.73 -1.71 -20.98
CA ALA A 91 13.09 -0.44 -20.65
C ALA A 91 11.59 -0.60 -20.35
N MET A 92 10.92 -1.55 -21.01
CA MET A 92 9.49 -1.82 -20.80
C MET A 92 9.25 -2.57 -19.49
N LEU A 93 10.10 -3.54 -19.13
CA LEU A 93 10.03 -4.21 -17.83
C LEU A 93 10.23 -3.24 -16.66
N ASN A 94 11.25 -2.37 -16.74
CA ASN A 94 11.50 -1.34 -15.72
C ASN A 94 10.35 -0.32 -15.64
N HIS A 95 9.77 0.06 -16.77
CA HIS A 95 8.60 0.94 -16.79
C HIS A 95 7.41 0.31 -16.06
N LEU A 96 7.15 -0.98 -16.32
CA LEU A 96 6.03 -1.72 -15.72
C LEU A 96 6.19 -1.93 -14.21
N ILE A 97 7.43 -2.16 -13.75
CA ILE A 97 7.77 -2.17 -12.32
C ILE A 97 7.48 -0.80 -11.70
N GLY A 98 7.89 0.29 -12.37
CA GLY A 98 7.63 1.66 -11.91
C GLY A 98 6.13 1.99 -11.83
N GLU A 99 5.33 1.56 -12.80
CA GLU A 99 3.87 1.71 -12.75
C GLU A 99 3.28 0.97 -11.55
N TYR A 100 3.75 -0.25 -11.27
CA TYR A 100 3.34 -1.03 -10.10
C TYR A 100 3.70 -0.34 -8.78
N GLU A 101 4.89 0.26 -8.69
CA GLU A 101 5.33 1.01 -7.50
C GLU A 101 4.40 2.19 -7.20
N ILE A 102 4.02 2.96 -8.23
CA ILE A 102 3.10 4.10 -8.09
C ILE A 102 1.74 3.64 -7.57
N ILE A 103 1.21 2.54 -8.11
CA ILE A 103 -0.05 1.95 -7.70
C ILE A 103 0.02 1.47 -6.24
N ALA A 104 1.10 0.77 -5.88
CA ALA A 104 1.33 0.28 -4.53
C ALA A 104 1.41 1.44 -3.52
N ASP A 105 2.15 2.52 -3.82
CA ASP A 105 2.24 3.68 -2.92
C ASP A 105 0.88 4.39 -2.76
N LYS A 106 0.09 4.50 -3.84
CA LYS A 106 -1.27 5.05 -3.78
C LYS A 106 -2.18 4.25 -2.84
N GLU A 107 -2.11 2.92 -2.91
CA GLU A 107 -2.86 2.03 -2.00
C GLU A 107 -2.40 2.16 -0.55
N LEU A 108 -1.08 2.23 -0.32
CA LEU A 108 -0.52 2.48 1.02
C LEU A 108 -0.91 3.87 1.55
N GLY A 109 -1.07 4.86 0.67
CA GLY A 109 -1.50 6.22 1.00
C GLY A 109 -2.78 6.27 1.81
N LYS A 110 -3.78 5.42 1.48
CA LYS A 110 -5.05 5.35 2.22
C LYS A 110 -4.86 4.99 3.70
N SER A 111 -4.04 3.99 3.98
CA SER A 111 -3.71 3.58 5.35
C SER A 111 -2.80 4.62 6.04
N LYS A 112 -1.80 5.18 5.35
CA LYS A 112 -0.92 6.25 5.87
C LYS A 112 -1.74 7.45 6.37
N THR A 113 -2.76 7.86 5.62
CA THR A 113 -3.63 8.98 5.99
C THR A 113 -4.41 8.70 7.28
N LEU A 114 -5.00 7.50 7.43
CA LEU A 114 -5.72 7.13 8.65
C LEU A 114 -4.80 7.07 9.87
N THR A 115 -3.60 6.49 9.72
CA THR A 115 -2.58 6.41 10.79
C THR A 115 -2.21 7.77 11.35
N LYS A 116 -2.07 8.78 10.50
CA LYS A 116 -1.65 10.13 10.90
C LYS A 116 -2.81 11.00 11.34
N LEU A 117 -3.88 11.07 10.54
CA LEU A 117 -4.97 12.00 10.78
C LEU A 117 -5.94 11.53 11.87
N GLY A 118 -6.11 10.22 12.07
CA GLY A 118 -6.99 9.68 13.13
C GLY A 118 -6.64 10.22 14.52
N PRO A 119 -5.40 10.00 15.01
CA PRO A 119 -4.97 10.51 16.30
C PRO A 119 -4.95 12.05 16.38
N MET A 120 -4.60 12.74 15.29
CA MET A 120 -4.61 14.21 15.25
C MET A 120 -6.02 14.77 15.43
N LEU A 121 -7.02 14.21 14.73
CA LEU A 121 -8.42 14.61 14.89
C LEU A 121 -8.96 14.27 16.29
N GLY A 122 -8.56 13.13 16.86
CA GLY A 122 -8.93 12.76 18.23
C GLY A 122 -8.36 13.72 19.27
N LEU A 123 -7.09 14.15 19.10
CA LEU A 123 -6.46 15.15 19.95
C LEU A 123 -7.14 16.52 19.83
N MET A 124 -7.48 16.97 18.62
CA MET A 124 -8.23 18.22 18.44
C MET A 124 -9.62 18.12 19.09
N GLY A 125 -10.27 16.96 18.97
CA GLY A 125 -11.55 16.66 19.60
C GLY A 125 -11.55 16.75 21.13
N THR A 126 -10.39 16.69 21.78
CA THR A 126 -10.27 16.88 23.24
C THR A 126 -9.94 18.30 23.63
N LEU A 127 -9.03 18.93 22.90
CA LEU A 127 -8.53 20.25 23.24
C LEU A 127 -9.61 21.33 23.04
N ILE A 128 -10.52 21.15 22.09
CA ILE A 128 -11.60 22.10 21.82
C ILE A 128 -12.64 22.15 22.96
N PRO A 129 -13.27 21.03 23.39
CA PRO A 129 -14.25 21.05 24.48
C PRO A 129 -13.63 21.27 25.88
N MET A 130 -12.31 21.13 26.03
CA MET A 130 -11.64 21.40 27.31
C MET A 130 -11.78 22.86 27.75
N GLY A 131 -11.84 23.82 26.82
CA GLY A 131 -12.09 25.23 27.14
C GLY A 131 -13.41 25.46 27.88
N PRO A 132 -14.56 25.12 27.25
CA PRO A 132 -15.87 25.18 27.90
C PRO A 132 -15.95 24.37 29.20
N ALA A 133 -15.30 23.21 29.28
CA ALA A 133 -15.31 22.37 30.47
C ALA A 133 -14.62 23.05 31.67
N LEU A 134 -13.47 23.70 31.45
CA LEU A 134 -12.75 24.45 32.49
C LEU A 134 -13.51 25.70 32.95
N VAL A 135 -14.22 26.37 32.03
CA VAL A 135 -15.10 27.48 32.37
C VAL A 135 -16.26 27.00 33.25
N GLY A 136 -16.90 25.88 32.89
CA GLY A 136 -17.96 25.27 33.71
C GLY A 136 -17.49 24.88 35.11
N LEU A 137 -16.26 24.36 35.22
CA LEU A 137 -15.64 24.08 36.51
C LEU A 137 -15.44 25.36 37.35
N ALA A 138 -14.95 26.44 36.73
CA ALA A 138 -14.75 27.72 37.41
C ALA A 138 -16.06 28.34 37.94
N THR A 139 -17.19 28.05 37.28
CA THR A 139 -18.53 28.51 37.71
C THR A 139 -19.25 27.52 38.63
N GLY A 140 -18.66 26.36 38.95
CA GLY A 140 -19.28 25.32 39.77
C GLY A 140 -20.34 24.47 39.05
N ASP A 141 -20.43 24.56 37.72
CA ASP A 141 -21.34 23.74 36.90
C ASP A 141 -20.65 22.41 36.52
N VAL A 142 -20.77 21.46 37.43
CA VAL A 142 -20.20 20.10 37.26
C VAL A 142 -20.91 19.32 36.16
N ALA A 143 -22.18 19.62 35.88
CA ALA A 143 -22.95 18.90 34.85
C ALA A 143 -22.44 19.24 33.45
N SER A 144 -22.29 20.53 33.14
CA SER A 144 -21.72 21.00 31.87
C SER A 144 -20.26 20.60 31.70
N MET A 145 -19.49 20.58 32.79
CA MET A 145 -18.13 20.04 32.78
C MET A 145 -18.13 18.57 32.35
N ALA A 146 -18.96 17.73 32.97
CA ALA A 146 -19.01 16.30 32.70
C ALA A 146 -19.42 15.99 31.25
N SER A 147 -20.42 16.69 30.70
CA SER A 147 -20.88 16.46 29.33
C SER A 147 -19.81 16.80 28.28
N ASN A 148 -19.11 17.93 28.44
CA ASN A 148 -18.04 18.32 27.53
C ASN A 148 -16.83 17.36 27.62
N MET A 149 -16.53 16.88 28.82
CA MET A 149 -15.45 15.92 29.04
C MET A 149 -15.76 14.54 28.43
N GLN A 150 -17.03 14.10 28.44
CA GLN A 150 -17.42 12.84 27.80
C GLN A 150 -17.13 12.87 26.29
N VAL A 151 -17.44 13.98 25.62
CA VAL A 151 -17.13 14.17 24.19
C VAL A 151 -15.62 14.16 23.96
N ALA A 152 -14.84 14.82 24.84
CA ALA A 152 -13.38 14.81 24.77
C ALA A 152 -12.80 13.39 24.88
N PHE A 153 -13.23 12.60 25.86
CA PHE A 153 -12.74 11.23 26.01
C PHE A 153 -13.13 10.35 24.83
N ALA A 154 -14.39 10.42 24.38
CA ALA A 154 -14.87 9.61 23.26
C ALA A 154 -14.09 9.89 21.97
N THR A 155 -13.83 11.16 21.66
CA THR A 155 -13.08 11.54 20.45
C THR A 155 -11.64 11.05 20.47
N THR A 156 -10.97 11.02 21.63
CA THR A 156 -9.62 10.43 21.74
C THR A 156 -9.63 8.95 21.43
N VAL A 157 -10.53 8.21 22.08
CA VAL A 157 -10.61 6.75 21.96
C VAL A 157 -10.84 6.38 20.50
N ILE A 158 -11.77 7.07 19.83
CA ILE A 158 -12.05 6.88 18.41
C ILE A 158 -10.84 7.28 17.54
N GLY A 159 -10.21 8.42 17.81
CA GLY A 159 -9.05 8.88 17.05
C GLY A 159 -7.86 7.93 17.11
N VAL A 160 -7.54 7.42 18.30
CA VAL A 160 -6.49 6.41 18.50
C VAL A 160 -6.86 5.10 17.81
N PHE A 161 -8.12 4.66 17.90
CA PHE A 161 -8.59 3.46 17.21
C PHE A 161 -8.42 3.57 15.68
N ILE A 162 -8.81 4.69 15.08
CA ILE A 162 -8.60 4.96 13.64
C ILE A 162 -7.12 4.84 13.28
N GLY A 163 -6.25 5.47 14.10
CA GLY A 163 -4.80 5.42 13.90
C GLY A 163 -4.24 4.01 13.99
N ALA A 164 -4.70 3.21 14.96
CA ALA A 164 -4.27 1.83 15.16
C ALA A 164 -4.67 0.94 13.98
N VAL A 165 -5.92 1.03 13.50
CA VAL A 165 -6.38 0.27 12.33
C VAL A 165 -5.59 0.66 11.08
N GLY A 166 -5.38 1.96 10.86
CA GLY A 166 -4.55 2.46 9.78
C GLY A 166 -3.12 1.93 9.84
N PHE A 167 -2.52 1.91 11.03
CA PHE A 167 -1.14 1.45 11.23
C PHE A 167 -0.98 -0.04 10.97
N ILE A 168 -1.86 -0.87 11.53
CA ILE A 168 -1.81 -2.33 11.36
C ILE A 168 -1.96 -2.70 9.88
N THR A 169 -2.95 -2.12 9.20
CA THR A 169 -3.13 -2.37 7.76
C THR A 169 -1.98 -1.85 6.92
N LEU A 170 -1.40 -0.70 7.28
CA LEU A 170 -0.21 -0.17 6.60
C LEU A 170 0.96 -1.15 6.70
N GLN A 171 1.27 -1.63 7.90
CA GLN A 171 2.37 -2.56 8.15
C GLN A 171 2.25 -3.84 7.34
N VAL A 172 1.05 -4.44 7.31
CA VAL A 172 0.85 -5.68 6.56
C VAL A 172 0.93 -5.44 5.06
N LYS A 173 0.26 -4.40 4.53
CA LYS A 173 0.32 -4.07 3.10
C LYS A 173 1.74 -3.73 2.64
N GLN A 174 2.54 -3.02 3.46
CA GLN A 174 3.94 -2.72 3.14
C GLN A 174 4.76 -4.00 2.98
N ARG A 175 4.61 -4.95 3.89
CA ARG A 175 5.31 -6.24 3.82
C ARG A 175 4.93 -7.02 2.56
N TRP A 176 3.66 -6.99 2.19
CA TRP A 176 3.14 -7.62 0.98
C TRP A 176 3.67 -6.99 -0.30
N TYR A 177 3.65 -5.66 -0.42
CA TYR A 177 4.16 -4.99 -1.62
C TYR A 177 5.68 -5.12 -1.78
N ALA A 178 6.43 -5.17 -0.67
CA ALA A 178 7.86 -5.45 -0.71
C ALA A 178 8.16 -6.86 -1.28
N ASP A 179 7.35 -7.85 -0.91
CA ASP A 179 7.47 -9.23 -1.39
C ASP A 179 7.08 -9.36 -2.88
N ASP A 180 6.05 -8.64 -3.32
CA ASP A 180 5.67 -8.56 -4.72
C ASP A 180 6.76 -7.91 -5.57
N MET A 181 7.33 -6.81 -5.10
CA MET A 181 8.37 -6.08 -5.81
C MET A 181 9.60 -6.96 -6.03
N ASN A 182 10.04 -7.65 -4.98
CA ASN A 182 11.14 -8.61 -5.07
C ASN A 182 10.84 -9.73 -6.09
N THR A 183 9.59 -10.20 -6.17
CA THR A 183 9.20 -11.21 -7.15
C THR A 183 9.22 -10.66 -8.58
N LEU A 184 8.76 -9.42 -8.80
CA LEU A 184 8.79 -8.77 -10.12
C LEU A 184 10.23 -8.49 -10.58
N GLU A 185 11.09 -8.00 -9.68
CA GLU A 185 12.52 -7.80 -9.94
C GLU A 185 13.21 -9.12 -10.30
N PHE A 186 12.92 -10.20 -9.56
CA PHE A 186 13.46 -11.53 -9.85
C PHE A 186 13.05 -12.03 -11.25
N ILE A 187 11.79 -11.81 -11.65
CA ILE A 187 11.29 -12.18 -12.98
C ILE A 187 11.98 -11.36 -14.07
N ALA A 188 12.11 -10.04 -13.87
CA ALA A 188 12.79 -9.15 -14.81
C ALA A 188 14.26 -9.55 -15.01
N ALA A 189 14.99 -9.81 -13.92
CA ALA A 189 16.37 -10.29 -13.96
C ALA A 189 16.50 -11.64 -14.68
N SER A 190 15.57 -12.57 -14.42
CA SER A 190 15.54 -13.88 -15.10
C SER A 190 15.34 -13.74 -16.61
N PHE A 191 14.52 -12.78 -17.07
CA PHE A 191 14.36 -12.51 -18.50
C PHE A 191 15.63 -11.90 -19.12
N GLU A 192 16.37 -11.08 -18.39
CA GLU A 192 17.66 -10.55 -18.84
C GLU A 192 18.70 -11.66 -19.00
N GLU A 193 18.78 -12.59 -18.04
CA GLU A 193 19.70 -13.72 -18.07
C GLU A 193 19.40 -14.66 -19.25
N ILE A 194 18.12 -15.06 -19.42
CA ILE A 194 17.68 -15.88 -20.57
C ILE A 194 17.99 -15.18 -21.90
N ARG A 195 17.88 -13.85 -21.95
CA ARG A 195 18.23 -13.07 -23.15
C ARG A 195 19.74 -13.05 -23.39
N ALA A 196 20.55 -12.91 -22.34
CA ALA A 196 22.01 -12.94 -22.42
C ALA A 196 22.48 -14.30 -22.95
N GLU A 197 21.95 -15.41 -22.42
CA GLU A 197 22.22 -16.76 -22.91
C GLU A 197 21.81 -16.94 -24.37
N ARG A 198 20.65 -16.40 -24.77
CA ARG A 198 20.19 -16.48 -26.16
C ARG A 198 21.05 -15.66 -27.13
N LYS A 199 21.59 -14.51 -26.68
CA LYS A 199 22.57 -13.72 -27.46
C LYS A 199 23.91 -14.44 -27.57
N ILE A 200 24.38 -15.09 -26.50
CA ILE A 200 25.60 -15.90 -26.50
C ILE A 200 25.45 -17.09 -27.45
N ASN A 201 24.38 -17.88 -27.33
CA ASN A 201 24.12 -19.04 -28.20
C ASN A 201 23.95 -18.67 -29.68
N HIS A 202 23.47 -17.46 -29.99
CA HIS A 202 23.37 -16.97 -31.38
C HIS A 202 24.67 -16.34 -31.91
N ALA A 203 25.62 -15.97 -31.04
CA ALA A 203 26.95 -15.48 -31.42
C ALA A 203 27.99 -16.61 -31.62
N VAL A 204 27.76 -17.78 -31.01
CA VAL A 204 28.63 -18.96 -31.11
C VAL A 204 28.54 -19.79 -32.42
N PRO A 205 27.54 -19.72 -33.33
CA PRO A 205 27.52 -20.58 -34.52
C PRO A 205 28.64 -20.28 -35.53
N CYS A 206 29.32 -19.13 -35.43
CA CYS A 206 30.42 -18.77 -36.35
C CYS A 206 31.81 -19.23 -35.88
N ALA A 207 31.98 -19.70 -34.64
CA ALA A 207 33.30 -20.13 -34.15
C ALA A 207 33.67 -21.56 -34.60
N ASP A 208 32.68 -22.45 -34.77
CA ASP A 208 32.93 -23.84 -35.16
C ASP A 208 33.04 -24.05 -36.68
N ALA A 209 32.49 -23.15 -37.50
CA ALA A 209 32.63 -23.22 -38.96
C ALA A 209 34.07 -22.96 -39.43
N LYS A 210 34.84 -22.14 -38.71
CA LYS A 210 36.21 -21.77 -39.11
C LYS A 210 37.28 -22.83 -38.77
N LYS A 211 36.91 -23.86 -37.98
CA LYS A 211 37.81 -24.97 -37.63
C LYS A 211 37.76 -26.13 -38.63
N GLN A 212 36.74 -26.20 -39.49
CA GLN A 212 36.64 -27.21 -40.55
C GLN A 212 37.32 -26.79 -41.87
N GLU A 213 37.48 -25.50 -42.16
CA GLU A 213 38.21 -25.05 -43.36
C GLU A 213 39.74 -25.16 -43.24
N LEU A 214 40.32 -25.05 -42.04
CA LEU A 214 41.79 -25.12 -41.85
C LEU A 214 42.39 -26.54 -41.90
N VAL A 215 41.57 -27.59 -42.01
CA VAL A 215 42.04 -28.99 -42.14
C VAL A 215 42.11 -29.44 -43.61
N TYR A 216 41.52 -28.69 -44.55
CA TYR A 216 41.55 -29.03 -45.98
C TYR A 216 42.60 -28.27 -46.81
N GLU A 217 43.29 -27.28 -46.24
CA GLU A 217 44.33 -26.49 -46.94
C GLU A 217 45.77 -26.98 -46.67
N THR A 218 45.94 -28.10 -45.95
CA THR A 218 47.24 -28.78 -45.76
C THR A 218 47.17 -30.23 -46.26
N LYS A 219 47.00 -30.39 -47.57
CA LYS A 219 47.38 -31.60 -48.29
C LYS A 219 47.95 -31.26 -49.67
#